data_AF-A0A7K2MPI0-F1
#
_entry.id   AF-A0A7K2MPI0-F1
#
_cell.length_a   1.000
_cell.length_b   1.000
_cell.length_c   1.000
_cell.angle_alpha   90.00
_cell.angle_beta   90.00
_cell.angle_gamma   90.00
#
_symmetry.space_group_name_H-M   'P 1'
#
loop_
_entity.id
_entity.type
_entity.pdbx_description
1 polymer ?
#
loop_
_entity_poly.entity_id
_entity_poly.type
_entity_poly.pdbx_seq_one_letter_code
_entity_poly.pdbx_strand_id
1 'polypeptide(L)' 'TLLDEWAYLRPCTSNTERTAALADFLHAYNHHRCHTALGGHPPISRVNNPAGQYT' A
#
# COMPACT_ATOMS: atom_id res chain seq x y z
N THR A 1 -0.94 9.94 5.82
CA THR A 1 -1.41 9.80 4.42
C THR A 1 -0.47 8.87 3.68
N LEU A 2 -0.76 8.42 2.44
CA LEU A 2 0.15 7.52 1.68
C LEU A 2 1.57 8.07 1.64
N LEU A 3 1.71 9.38 1.40
CA LEU A 3 2.99 10.04 1.31
C LEU A 3 3.76 10.03 2.64
N ASP A 4 3.08 10.23 3.78
CA ASP A 4 3.71 10.12 5.10
C ASP A 4 4.20 8.69 5.38
N GLU A 5 3.41 7.68 5.04
CA GLU A 5 3.70 6.28 5.35
C GLU A 5 4.70 5.65 4.37
N TRP A 6 4.74 6.12 3.13
CA TRP A 6 5.66 5.62 2.10
C TRP A 6 6.94 6.45 2.02
N ALA A 7 6.81 7.75 1.81
CA ALA A 7 7.95 8.59 1.44
C ALA A 7 8.75 9.07 2.66
N TYR A 8 8.11 9.21 3.82
CA TYR A 8 8.74 9.81 5.00
C TYR A 8 8.92 8.88 6.19
N LEU A 9 8.26 7.72 6.21
CA LEU A 9 8.39 6.76 7.31
C LEU A 9 9.79 6.13 7.39
N ARG A 10 10.43 5.89 6.23
CA ARG A 10 11.76 5.28 6.15
C ARG A 10 12.64 6.06 5.18
N PRO A 11 13.81 6.56 5.61
CA PRO A 11 14.76 7.15 4.68
C PRO A 11 15.30 6.05 3.75
N CYS A 12 15.09 6.22 2.44
CA CYS A 12 15.72 5.39 1.41
C CYS A 12 16.95 6.14 0.88
N THR A 13 18.10 5.45 0.83
CA THR A 13 19.36 6.06 0.39
C THR A 13 19.60 5.95 -1.11
N SER A 14 18.83 5.09 -1.78
CA SER A 14 18.89 4.91 -3.24
C SER A 14 17.51 4.60 -3.82
N ASN A 15 17.36 4.82 -5.13
CA ASN A 15 16.15 4.40 -5.84
C ASN A 15 16.01 2.87 -5.89
N THR A 16 17.12 2.12 -5.94
CA THR A 16 17.07 0.65 -5.93
C THR A 16 16.47 0.12 -4.63
N GLU A 17 16.94 0.64 -3.49
CA GLU A 17 16.38 0.30 -2.17
C GLU A 17 14.89 0.65 -2.10
N ARG A 18 14.52 1.85 -2.57
CA ARG A 18 13.13 2.30 -2.58
C ARG A 18 12.24 1.42 -3.47
N THR A 19 12.71 1.02 -4.64
CA THR A 19 11.95 0.13 -5.55
C THR A 19 11.80 -1.26 -4.96
N ALA A 20 12.85 -1.80 -4.32
CA ALA A 20 12.79 -3.11 -3.68
C ALA A 20 11.75 -3.17 -2.55
N ALA A 21 11.62 -2.10 -1.75
CA ALA A 21 10.65 -2.03 -0.66
C ALA A 21 9.20 -1.72 -1.10
N LEU A 22 9.00 -1.25 -2.34
CA LEU A 22 7.71 -0.73 -2.79
C LEU A 22 6.64 -1.83 -2.89
N ALA A 23 7.00 -3.02 -3.36
CA ALA A 23 6.04 -4.12 -3.53
C ALA A 23 5.40 -4.53 -2.20
N ASP A 24 6.24 -4.75 -1.18
CA ASP A 24 5.78 -5.14 0.16
C ASP A 24 4.95 -4.02 0.81
N PHE A 25 5.39 -2.76 0.67
CA PHE A 25 4.63 -1.61 1.15
C PHE A 25 3.24 -1.53 0.52
N LEU A 26 3.15 -1.67 -0.81
CA LEU A 26 1.86 -1.62 -1.51
C LEU A 26 0.94 -2.75 -1.10
N HIS A 27 1.47 -3.94 -0.86
CA HIS A 27 0.66 -5.06 -0.36
C HIS A 27 0.09 -4.73 1.02
N ALA A 28 0.93 -4.32 1.98
CA ALA A 28 0.48 -3.98 3.31
C ALA A 28 -0.51 -2.80 3.31
N TYR A 29 -0.21 -1.76 2.54
CA TYR A 29 -1.08 -0.58 2.43
C TYR A 29 -2.44 -0.93 1.81
N ASN A 30 -2.46 -1.63 0.68
CA ASN A 30 -3.71 -1.90 -0.03
C ASN A 30 -4.57 -2.98 0.63
N HIS A 31 -3.96 -3.95 1.33
CA HIS A 31 -4.67 -5.12 1.86
C HIS A 31 -4.86 -5.10 3.38
N HIS A 32 -4.05 -4.36 4.13
CA HIS A 32 -4.05 -4.45 5.60
C HIS A 32 -4.22 -3.10 6.30
N ARG A 33 -3.87 -1.97 5.66
CA ARG A 33 -3.96 -0.66 6.30
C ARG A 33 -5.40 -0.21 6.44
N CYS A 34 -5.87 -0.06 7.67
CA CYS A 34 -7.21 0.51 7.93
C CYS A 34 -7.25 2.00 7.56
N HIS A 35 -8.28 2.43 6.83
CA HIS A 35 -8.54 3.86 6.56
C HIS A 35 -9.80 4.34 7.25
N THR A 36 -9.71 5.42 8.03
CA THR A 36 -10.86 6.03 8.72
C THR A 36 -11.93 6.50 7.73
N ALA A 37 -11.52 7.07 6.59
CA ALA A 37 -12.43 7.45 5.50
C ALA A 37 -13.18 6.27 4.87
N LEU A 38 -12.70 5.03 5.08
CA LEU A 38 -13.33 3.79 4.63
C LEU A 38 -13.99 3.04 5.79
N GLY A 39 -14.27 3.68 6.93
CA GLY A 39 -14.86 3.03 8.09
C GLY A 39 -13.94 2.02 8.77
N GLY A 40 -12.62 2.17 8.61
CA GLY A 40 -11.63 1.23 9.13
C GLY A 40 -11.25 0.10 8.18
N HIS A 41 -11.84 0.05 6.98
CA HIS A 41 -11.49 -0.97 5.98
C HIS A 41 -10.22 -0.60 5.19
N PRO A 42 -9.51 -1.61 4.64
CA PRO A 42 -8.39 -1.38 3.74
C PRO A 42 -8.83 -0.91 2.35
N PRO A 43 -7.93 -0.28 1.56
CA PRO A 43 -8.26 0.24 0.24
C PRO A 43 -8.87 -0.80 -0.71
N ILE A 44 -8.39 -2.05 -0.67
CA ILE A 44 -8.88 -3.12 -1.54
C ILE A 44 -10.38 -3.42 -1.34
N SER A 45 -10.95 -3.10 -0.17
CA SER A 45 -12.39 -3.28 0.08
C SER A 45 -13.29 -2.45 -0.83
N ARG A 46 -12.73 -1.52 -1.61
CA ARG A 46 -13.43 -0.70 -2.60
C ARG A 46 -13.35 -1.24 -4.03
N VAL A 47 -12.53 -2.26 -4.27
CA VAL A 47 -12.29 -2.82 -5.60
C VAL A 47 -13.10 -4.11 -5.76
N ASN A 48 -13.96 -4.15 -6.77
CA ASN A 48 -14.83 -5.30 -7.08
C ASN A 48 -14.21 -6.28 -8.10
N ASN A 49 -13.11 -5.91 -8.74
CA ASN A 49 -12.35 -6.74 -9.67
C ASN A 49 -10.84 -6.46 -9.55
N PRO A 50 -10.16 -7.01 -8.53
CA PRO A 50 -8.71 -6.90 -8.42
C PRO A 50 -8.00 -7.90 -9.34
N ALA A 51 -6.85 -7.47 -9.89
CA ALA A 51 -6.00 -8.32 -10.70
C ALA A 51 -5.59 -9.60 -9.92
N GLY A 52 -5.62 -10.75 -10.61
CA GLY A 52 -5.25 -12.05 -10.02
C GLY A 52 -6.39 -12.82 -9.33
N GLN A 53 -7.62 -12.31 -9.32
CA GLN A 53 -8.79 -13.04 -8.79
C GLN A 53 -9.55 -13.88 -9.81
N TYR A 54 -9.27 -13.75 -11.11
CA TYR A 54 -9.87 -14.60 -12.14
C TYR A 54 -8.82 -15.54 -12.73
N THR A 55 -9.11 -16.84 -12.65
CA THR A 55 -8.41 -17.96 -13.31
C THR A 55 -9.25 -18.52 -14.42
#